data_AF-A0LFT1-F1
#
_entry.id   AF-A0LFT1-F1
#
_cell.length_a   1.000
_cell.length_b   1.000
_cell.length_c   1.000
_cell.angle_alpha   90.00
_cell.angle_beta   90.00
_cell.angle_gamma   90.00
#
_symmetry.space_group_name_H-M   'P 1'
#
loop_
_entity.id
_entity.type
_entity.pdbx_description
1 polymer ?
#
loop_
_entity_poly.entity_id
_entity_poly.type
_entity_poly.pdbx_seq_one_letter_code
_entity_poly.pdbx_strand_id
1 'polypeptide(L)'
;MRPDTFMKVFASMVLSIMLGGCVQSMRSPALKHAEASGTTETAPVVKKNPAEVAASPSGYPFDSAEARRKVNQYETELQRNGGRRDIALVELARLCFTLGELGEKSESELHFNKGRYYAECLSKEQPARVEGHYWLAMNLAGLARAGGAGRSLRLLSVIVDELKVALGIDETYDKGGPHRVLGRIRCKAPVWPLSEGNMDQSLEHLRAAVVIAPENSTNHLFLAETLYQLGKTEEAVQELERVVSSSCRAAYSAGARDDCQEALALLKKCREEQNCEPAGKSVNVASPGKAR
;
A
#
# COMPACT_ATOMS: atom_id res chain seq x y z
N MET A 1 27.11 -21.51 6.09
CA MET A 1 26.31 -21.13 4.90
C MET A 1 27.23 -20.43 3.90
N ARG A 2 27.16 -20.76 2.61
CA ARG A 2 27.95 -20.07 1.58
C ARG A 2 27.40 -18.65 1.38
N PRO A 3 28.24 -17.62 1.20
CA PRO A 3 27.81 -16.22 1.06
C PRO A 3 26.78 -16.01 -0.07
N ASP A 4 26.86 -16.82 -1.14
CA ASP A 4 25.92 -16.77 -2.27
C ASP A 4 24.50 -17.24 -1.92
N THR A 5 24.35 -18.15 -0.96
CA THR A 5 23.04 -18.63 -0.52
C THR A 5 22.36 -17.58 0.38
N PHE A 6 23.15 -16.89 1.20
CA PHE A 6 22.69 -15.79 2.04
C PHE A 6 22.22 -14.60 1.20
N MET A 7 22.98 -14.19 0.17
CA MET A 7 22.55 -13.12 -0.75
C MET A 7 21.31 -13.47 -1.57
N LYS A 8 21.11 -14.73 -1.96
CA LYS A 8 19.91 -15.17 -2.72
C LYS A 8 18.65 -15.19 -1.86
N VAL A 9 18.75 -15.65 -0.60
CA VAL A 9 17.64 -15.60 0.36
C VAL A 9 17.32 -14.15 0.72
N PHE A 10 18.35 -13.32 0.97
CA PHE A 10 18.19 -11.89 1.23
C PHE A 10 17.56 -11.16 0.05
N ALA A 11 17.95 -11.47 -1.20
CA ALA A 11 17.39 -10.87 -2.40
C ALA A 11 15.94 -11.29 -2.67
N SER A 12 15.59 -12.56 -2.43
CA SER A 12 14.21 -13.05 -2.53
C SER A 12 13.32 -12.45 -1.45
N MET A 13 13.86 -12.27 -0.25
CA MET A 13 13.11 -11.74 0.90
C MET A 13 12.89 -10.23 0.76
N VAL A 14 13.90 -9.46 0.34
CA VAL A 14 13.81 -8.02 -0.02
C VAL A 14 12.80 -7.77 -1.15
N LEU A 15 12.68 -8.69 -2.10
CA LEU A 15 11.70 -8.63 -3.17
C LEU A 15 10.26 -8.87 -2.65
N SER A 16 10.07 -9.73 -1.64
CA SER A 16 8.79 -9.97 -0.97
C SER A 16 8.38 -8.88 0.04
N ILE A 17 9.32 -8.08 0.55
CA ILE A 17 9.02 -6.86 1.34
C ILE A 17 8.17 -5.89 0.53
N MET A 18 8.46 -5.81 -0.77
CA MET A 18 8.04 -4.71 -1.61
C MET A 18 6.99 -5.10 -2.64
N LEU A 19 6.80 -6.39 -2.96
CA LEU A 19 5.72 -6.86 -3.83
C LEU A 19 4.51 -7.33 -2.99
N GLY A 20 3.67 -6.39 -2.55
CA GLY A 20 2.22 -6.70 -2.50
C GLY A 20 1.81 -7.06 -3.92
N GLY A 21 1.41 -8.31 -4.11
CA GLY A 21 1.73 -9.09 -5.30
C GLY A 21 0.67 -8.96 -6.38
N CYS A 22 1.07 -8.50 -7.57
CA CYS A 22 0.28 -8.70 -8.79
C CYS A 22 1.15 -9.31 -9.88
N VAL A 23 1.53 -10.58 -9.74
CA VAL A 23 1.92 -11.44 -10.87
C VAL A 23 1.59 -12.88 -10.49
N GLN A 24 0.49 -13.43 -10.99
CA GLN A 24 0.39 -14.74 -11.66
C GLN A 24 -1.10 -15.12 -11.80
N SER A 25 -1.68 -14.86 -12.98
CA SER A 25 -2.52 -15.84 -13.69
C SER A 25 -3.10 -15.18 -14.95
N MET A 26 -2.43 -15.35 -16.08
CA MET A 26 -3.11 -15.36 -17.37
C MET A 26 -2.44 -16.39 -18.28
N ARG A 27 -3.12 -17.51 -18.49
CA ARG A 27 -2.97 -18.36 -19.67
C ARG A 27 -4.34 -18.49 -20.34
N SER A 28 -4.36 -18.05 -21.60
CA SER A 28 -5.23 -18.53 -22.70
C SER A 28 -6.59 -17.82 -22.89
N PRO A 29 -7.24 -17.93 -24.07
CA PRO A 29 -7.05 -16.96 -25.16
C PRO A 29 -8.36 -16.41 -25.75
N ALA A 30 -8.20 -15.34 -26.54
CA ALA A 30 -9.05 -14.82 -27.62
C ALA A 30 -10.49 -15.36 -27.77
N LEU A 31 -11.48 -14.45 -27.72
CA LEU A 31 -12.71 -14.58 -28.49
C LEU A 31 -13.17 -13.22 -29.04
N LYS A 32 -13.75 -13.32 -30.23
CA LYS A 32 -13.88 -12.32 -31.29
C LYS A 32 -15.06 -11.37 -31.11
N HIS A 33 -14.97 -10.27 -31.85
CA HIS A 33 -15.96 -9.24 -32.17
C HIS A 33 -17.41 -9.70 -32.34
N ALA A 34 -18.34 -8.81 -31.97
CA ALA A 34 -19.59 -8.58 -32.71
C ALA A 34 -19.98 -7.10 -32.60
N GLU A 35 -20.12 -6.45 -33.75
CA GLU A 35 -20.66 -5.10 -33.97
C GLU A 35 -22.19 -5.12 -34.13
N ALA A 36 -22.86 -3.99 -33.85
CA ALA A 36 -24.03 -3.39 -34.54
C ALA A 36 -24.68 -2.36 -33.57
N SER A 37 -24.70 -1.04 -33.77
CA SER A 37 -25.25 -0.16 -34.84
C SER A 37 -26.77 0.13 -34.73
N GLY A 38 -27.14 1.42 -34.69
CA GLY A 38 -28.49 1.98 -35.00
C GLY A 38 -29.17 2.70 -33.82
N THR A 39 -29.11 4.03 -33.63
CA THR A 39 -29.75 5.20 -34.30
C THR A 39 -31.10 5.69 -33.72
N THR A 40 -31.09 6.99 -33.34
CA THR A 40 -32.13 8.05 -33.43
C THR A 40 -33.35 8.11 -32.50
N GLU A 41 -33.28 9.07 -31.56
CA GLU A 41 -34.09 10.31 -31.43
C GLU A 41 -35.63 10.26 -31.21
N THR A 42 -36.09 10.76 -30.06
CA THR A 42 -36.99 11.93 -29.86
C THR A 42 -37.64 11.92 -28.45
N ALA A 43 -37.76 13.10 -27.83
CA ALA A 43 -38.29 13.31 -26.47
C ALA A 43 -39.80 13.56 -26.45
N PRO A 44 -40.46 13.34 -25.29
CA PRO A 44 -41.37 14.35 -24.76
C PRO A 44 -41.22 14.60 -23.23
N VAL A 45 -41.86 15.69 -22.79
CA VAL A 45 -41.67 16.44 -21.53
C VAL A 45 -42.51 15.91 -20.34
N VAL A 46 -41.82 15.73 -19.20
CA VAL A 46 -42.17 15.90 -17.76
C VAL A 46 -43.38 15.16 -17.14
N LYS A 47 -43.07 14.27 -16.18
CA LYS A 47 -43.71 14.21 -14.85
C LYS A 47 -42.64 13.98 -13.78
N LYS A 48 -42.54 14.91 -12.80
CA LYS A 48 -41.69 14.78 -11.61
C LYS A 48 -42.14 13.57 -10.79
N ASN A 49 -41.24 12.62 -10.53
CA ASN A 49 -41.36 11.64 -9.46
C ASN A 49 -40.23 11.87 -8.44
N PRO A 50 -40.52 12.00 -7.14
CA PRO A 50 -39.52 12.23 -6.11
C PRO A 50 -38.99 10.89 -5.58
N ALA A 51 -38.10 10.25 -6.34
CA ALA A 51 -37.31 9.11 -5.86
C ALA A 51 -36.20 8.77 -6.87
N GLU A 52 -35.13 9.55 -6.88
CA GLU A 52 -33.85 9.11 -7.43
C GLU A 52 -32.76 10.01 -6.84
N VAL A 53 -32.25 9.61 -5.68
CA VAL A 53 -30.88 9.98 -5.32
C VAL A 53 -30.01 9.21 -6.30
N ALA A 54 -29.80 9.83 -7.46
CA ALA A 54 -28.90 9.32 -8.48
C ALA A 54 -27.53 9.12 -7.82
N ALA A 55 -27.18 7.84 -7.61
CA ALA A 55 -25.83 7.45 -7.30
C ALA A 55 -24.93 7.98 -8.42
N SER A 56 -24.09 8.98 -8.09
CA SER A 56 -23.19 9.58 -9.05
C SER A 56 -22.10 8.56 -9.43
N PRO A 57 -21.84 8.30 -10.73
CA PRO A 57 -20.90 7.28 -11.16
C PRO A 57 -19.49 7.88 -11.27
N SER A 58 -18.63 7.69 -10.27
CA SER A 58 -17.20 7.99 -10.41
C SER A 58 -16.33 6.86 -9.87
N GLY A 59 -16.26 5.77 -10.64
CA GLY A 59 -15.34 4.65 -10.46
C GLY A 59 -14.38 4.50 -11.64
N TYR A 60 -13.76 5.60 -12.08
CA TYR A 60 -12.86 5.56 -13.23
C TYR A 60 -11.47 4.98 -12.85
N PRO A 61 -10.89 4.09 -13.69
CA PRO A 61 -9.50 3.66 -13.59
C PRO A 61 -8.53 4.84 -13.54
N PHE A 62 -7.35 4.66 -12.96
CA PHE A 62 -6.29 5.66 -12.97
C PHE A 62 -5.98 6.11 -14.42
N ASP A 63 -6.23 7.38 -14.73
CA ASP A 63 -5.92 7.97 -16.03
C ASP A 63 -4.46 8.47 -16.04
N SER A 64 -3.57 7.62 -16.54
CA SER A 64 -2.15 7.93 -16.70
C SER A 64 -1.90 9.09 -17.69
N ALA A 65 -2.76 9.29 -18.68
CA ALA A 65 -2.64 10.41 -19.61
C ALA A 65 -3.00 11.74 -18.92
N GLU A 66 -4.04 11.76 -18.08
CA GLU A 66 -4.37 12.93 -17.26
C GLU A 66 -3.26 13.26 -16.26
N ALA A 67 -2.74 12.25 -15.56
CA ALA A 67 -1.62 12.44 -14.63
C ALA A 67 -0.39 13.02 -15.35
N ARG A 68 -0.04 12.53 -16.56
CA ARG A 68 1.05 13.09 -17.37
C ARG A 68 0.78 14.53 -17.82
N ARG A 69 -0.46 14.86 -18.21
CA ARG A 69 -0.84 16.26 -18.53
C ARG A 69 -0.61 17.18 -17.33
N LYS A 70 -1.02 16.77 -16.13
CA LYS A 70 -0.81 17.53 -14.89
C LYS A 70 0.66 17.71 -14.54
N VAL A 71 1.49 16.67 -14.71
CA VAL A 71 2.95 16.79 -14.53
C VAL A 71 3.53 17.86 -15.47
N ASN A 72 3.21 17.81 -16.76
CA ASN A 72 3.72 18.79 -17.72
C ASN A 72 3.25 20.23 -17.39
N GLN A 73 2.02 20.38 -16.90
CA GLN A 73 1.51 21.67 -16.45
C GLN A 73 2.32 22.23 -15.28
N TYR A 74 2.49 21.46 -14.20
CA TYR A 74 3.24 21.91 -13.03
C TYR A 74 4.72 22.16 -13.34
N GLU A 75 5.34 21.38 -14.22
CA GLU A 75 6.71 21.63 -14.70
C GLU A 75 6.82 22.97 -15.43
N THR A 76 5.84 23.30 -16.27
CA THR A 76 5.78 24.58 -16.98
C THR A 76 5.58 25.74 -15.99
N GLU A 77 4.77 25.55 -14.95
CA GLU A 77 4.56 26.54 -13.88
C GLU A 77 5.85 26.80 -13.08
N LEU A 78 6.61 25.74 -12.76
CA LEU A 78 7.90 25.86 -12.07
C LEU A 78 8.92 26.70 -12.86
N GLN A 79 8.92 26.61 -14.19
CA GLN A 79 9.82 27.39 -15.05
C GLN A 79 9.47 28.87 -15.10
N ARG A 80 8.20 29.23 -14.87
CA ARG A 80 7.70 30.60 -15.00
C ARG A 80 8.02 31.50 -13.80
N ASN A 81 8.82 31.05 -12.83
CA ASN A 81 9.13 31.77 -11.58
C ASN A 81 7.87 32.34 -10.89
N GLY A 82 6.77 31.56 -10.90
CA GLY A 82 5.50 31.93 -10.29
C GLY A 82 5.43 31.58 -8.79
N GLY A 83 4.63 32.34 -8.04
CA GLY A 83 4.55 32.28 -6.58
C GLY A 83 3.72 31.13 -5.98
N ARG A 84 3.96 29.87 -6.39
CA ARG A 84 3.43 28.64 -5.74
C ARG A 84 4.34 27.42 -5.99
N ARG A 85 5.66 27.65 -5.97
CA ARG A 85 6.68 26.63 -6.24
C ARG A 85 6.55 25.41 -5.32
N ASP A 86 6.28 25.67 -4.04
CA ASP A 86 6.11 24.66 -3.01
C ASP A 86 4.97 23.69 -3.32
N ILE A 87 3.79 24.20 -3.69
CA ILE A 87 2.63 23.40 -4.07
C ILE A 87 2.94 22.56 -5.32
N ALA A 88 3.59 23.18 -6.33
CA ALA A 88 3.98 22.46 -7.53
C ALA A 88 4.96 21.31 -7.25
N LEU A 89 5.94 21.51 -6.35
CA LEU A 89 6.88 20.46 -5.96
C LEU A 89 6.17 19.29 -5.26
N VAL A 90 5.22 19.57 -4.35
CA VAL A 90 4.41 18.53 -3.69
C VAL A 90 3.64 17.71 -4.72
N GLU A 91 2.88 18.38 -5.59
CA GLU A 91 2.03 17.71 -6.57
C GLU A 91 2.86 16.92 -7.59
N LEU A 92 4.00 17.45 -8.03
CA LEU A 92 4.90 16.74 -8.91
C LEU A 92 5.49 15.48 -8.26
N ALA A 93 5.94 15.56 -7.00
CA ALA A 93 6.48 14.41 -6.28
C ALA A 93 5.44 13.29 -6.12
N ARG A 94 4.21 13.65 -5.78
CA ARG A 94 3.07 12.75 -5.64
C ARG A 94 2.59 12.15 -6.96
N LEU A 95 2.42 12.97 -8.00
CA LEU A 95 1.98 12.52 -9.33
C LEU A 95 3.01 11.58 -9.96
N CYS A 96 4.30 11.91 -9.81
CA CYS A 96 5.39 11.04 -10.25
C CYS A 96 5.38 9.70 -9.52
N PHE A 97 5.20 9.69 -8.19
CA PHE A 97 5.03 8.43 -7.46
C PHE A 97 3.85 7.62 -8.00
N THR A 98 2.70 8.27 -8.20
CA THR A 98 1.48 7.61 -8.70
C THR A 98 1.68 7.03 -10.10
N LEU A 99 2.32 7.77 -11.01
CA LEU A 99 2.70 7.28 -12.34
C LEU A 99 3.69 6.12 -12.27
N GLY A 100 4.64 6.16 -11.32
CA GLY A 100 5.58 5.07 -11.09
C GLY A 100 4.90 3.77 -10.66
N GLU A 101 3.90 3.87 -9.77
CA GLU A 101 3.16 2.71 -9.24
C GLU A 101 2.13 2.16 -10.22
N LEU A 102 1.27 3.04 -10.75
CA LEU A 102 0.04 2.70 -11.47
C LEU A 102 0.14 2.90 -12.99
N GLY A 103 1.21 3.55 -13.47
CA GLY A 103 1.46 3.78 -14.89
C GLY A 103 2.14 2.61 -15.59
N GLU A 104 2.79 2.91 -16.72
CA GLU A 104 3.49 1.93 -17.54
C GLU A 104 4.75 1.43 -16.82
N LYS A 105 4.88 0.11 -16.65
CA LYS A 105 6.00 -0.48 -15.90
C LYS A 105 7.38 -0.18 -16.51
N SER A 106 7.46 0.01 -17.83
CA SER A 106 8.68 0.43 -18.53
C SER A 106 9.13 1.85 -18.16
N GLU A 107 8.21 2.71 -17.70
CA GLU A 107 8.47 4.10 -17.33
C GLU A 107 8.55 4.31 -15.80
N SER A 108 8.33 3.27 -14.99
CA SER A 108 8.26 3.38 -13.53
C SER A 108 9.49 4.03 -12.91
N GLU A 109 10.70 3.59 -13.28
CA GLU A 109 11.95 4.13 -12.74
C GLU A 109 12.17 5.60 -13.14
N LEU A 110 11.77 6.00 -14.36
CA LEU A 110 11.81 7.40 -14.80
C LEU A 110 10.95 8.26 -13.87
N HIS A 111 9.71 7.83 -13.61
CA HIS A 111 8.79 8.56 -12.77
C HIS A 111 9.26 8.65 -11.32
N PHE A 112 9.72 7.56 -10.71
CA PHE A 112 10.24 7.62 -9.35
C PHE A 112 11.47 8.52 -9.21
N ASN A 113 12.37 8.55 -10.21
CA ASN A 113 13.50 9.47 -10.18
C ASN A 113 13.07 10.94 -10.28
N LYS A 114 12.07 11.26 -11.12
CA LYS A 114 11.49 12.61 -11.18
C LYS A 114 10.84 12.99 -9.84
N GLY A 115 10.02 12.11 -9.28
CA GLY A 115 9.34 12.36 -8.01
C GLY A 115 10.32 12.55 -6.85
N ARG A 116 11.38 11.73 -6.80
CA ARG A 116 12.51 11.90 -5.89
C ARG A 116 13.15 13.28 -6.01
N TYR A 117 13.45 13.72 -7.23
CA TYR A 117 14.07 15.05 -7.46
C TYR A 117 13.21 16.18 -6.88
N TYR A 118 11.90 16.19 -7.16
CA TYR A 118 11.02 17.24 -6.66
C TYR A 118 10.87 17.20 -5.14
N ALA A 119 10.80 16.01 -4.55
CA ALA A 119 10.74 15.83 -3.10
C ALA A 119 12.05 16.27 -2.41
N GLU A 120 13.22 15.98 -3.01
CA GLU A 120 14.52 16.47 -2.51
C GLU A 120 14.64 18.00 -2.60
N CYS A 121 14.10 18.62 -3.65
CA CYS A 121 14.01 20.08 -3.71
C CYS A 121 13.14 20.62 -2.57
N LEU A 122 11.95 20.03 -2.36
CA LEU A 122 11.04 20.49 -1.32
C LEU A 122 11.60 20.29 0.09
N SER A 123 12.22 19.16 0.40
CA SER A 123 12.79 18.89 1.73
C SER A 123 13.97 19.81 2.05
N LYS A 124 14.74 20.24 1.04
CA LYS A 124 15.81 21.24 1.20
C LYS A 124 15.27 22.66 1.35
N GLU A 125 14.29 23.04 0.53
CA GLU A 125 13.71 24.37 0.52
C GLU A 125 12.83 24.61 1.77
N GLN A 126 12.13 23.58 2.25
CA GLN A 126 11.21 23.63 3.39
C GLN A 126 11.33 22.37 4.27
N PRO A 127 12.38 22.26 5.09
CA PRO A 127 12.64 21.07 5.92
C PRO A 127 11.58 20.78 6.99
N ALA A 128 10.73 21.76 7.32
CA ALA A 128 9.64 21.58 8.28
C ALA A 128 8.33 21.08 7.65
N ARG A 129 8.31 20.79 6.33
CA ARG A 129 7.12 20.28 5.64
C ARG A 129 7.19 18.77 5.46
N VAL A 130 6.14 18.10 5.95
CA VAL A 130 6.03 16.64 5.91
C VAL A 130 6.06 16.08 4.49
N GLU A 131 5.51 16.81 3.52
CA GLU A 131 5.35 16.32 2.15
C GLU A 131 6.69 16.05 1.46
N GLY A 132 7.71 16.89 1.70
CA GLY A 132 9.04 16.71 1.11
C GLY A 132 9.67 15.41 1.57
N HIS A 133 9.65 15.15 2.87
CA HIS A 133 10.21 13.94 3.48
C HIS A 133 9.40 12.69 3.12
N TYR A 134 8.07 12.77 3.21
CA TYR A 134 7.20 11.63 2.91
C TYR A 134 7.30 11.21 1.45
N TRP A 135 7.13 12.13 0.50
CA TRP A 135 7.17 11.77 -0.93
C TRP A 135 8.58 11.41 -1.40
N LEU A 136 9.63 11.89 -0.72
CA LEU A 136 10.99 11.41 -0.96
C LEU A 136 11.12 9.94 -0.58
N ALA A 137 10.68 9.57 0.62
CA ALA A 137 10.66 8.18 1.07
C ALA A 137 9.85 7.28 0.12
N MET A 138 8.66 7.71 -0.29
CA MET A 138 7.79 6.92 -1.18
C MET A 138 8.41 6.69 -2.57
N ASN A 139 8.99 7.73 -3.19
CA ASN A 139 9.67 7.58 -4.47
C ASN A 139 10.94 6.73 -4.36
N LEU A 140 11.70 6.86 -3.27
CA LEU A 140 12.85 5.99 -2.99
C LEU A 140 12.44 4.53 -2.78
N ALA A 141 11.30 4.28 -2.12
CA ALA A 141 10.75 2.93 -1.96
C ALA A 141 10.37 2.31 -3.33
N GLY A 142 9.79 3.10 -4.24
CA GLY A 142 9.57 2.70 -5.63
C GLY A 142 10.87 2.31 -6.35
N LEU A 143 11.92 3.13 -6.24
CA LEU A 143 13.25 2.83 -6.80
C LEU A 143 13.91 1.61 -6.18
N ALA A 144 13.72 1.41 -4.87
CA ALA A 144 14.21 0.24 -4.15
C ALA A 144 13.54 -1.05 -4.65
N ARG A 145 12.25 -1.00 -5.00
CA ARG A 145 11.49 -2.11 -5.57
C ARG A 145 11.84 -2.39 -7.04
N ALA A 146 12.02 -1.34 -7.84
CA ALA A 146 12.44 -1.46 -9.24
C ALA A 146 13.90 -1.94 -9.37
N GLY A 147 14.71 -1.71 -8.35
CA GLY A 147 16.08 -2.19 -8.29
C GLY A 147 16.23 -3.62 -7.78
N GLY A 148 17.45 -4.17 -7.91
CA GLY A 148 17.83 -5.40 -7.22
C GLY A 148 18.21 -5.16 -5.75
N ALA A 149 18.37 -6.24 -5.00
CA ALA A 149 18.60 -6.26 -3.55
C ALA A 149 19.70 -5.29 -3.05
N GLY A 150 20.79 -5.13 -3.81
CA GLY A 150 21.86 -4.19 -3.45
C GLY A 150 21.44 -2.72 -3.49
N ARG A 151 20.55 -2.33 -4.42
CA ARG A 151 19.98 -0.98 -4.44
C ARG A 151 18.99 -0.81 -3.30
N SER A 152 18.11 -1.79 -3.09
CA SER A 152 17.11 -1.74 -2.02
C SER A 152 17.75 -1.56 -0.65
N LEU A 153 18.83 -2.31 -0.35
CA LEU A 153 19.53 -2.21 0.93
C LEU A 153 20.15 -0.82 1.16
N ARG A 154 20.74 -0.21 0.11
CA ARG A 154 21.31 1.15 0.21
C ARG A 154 20.25 2.22 0.40
N LEU A 155 19.09 2.07 -0.25
CA LEU A 155 18.02 3.06 -0.16
C LEU A 155 17.20 2.91 1.12
N LEU A 156 17.15 1.73 1.72
CA LEU A 156 16.31 1.44 2.88
C LEU A 156 16.61 2.35 4.08
N SER A 157 17.88 2.60 4.38
CA SER A 157 18.25 3.49 5.50
C SER A 157 17.76 4.91 5.25
N VAL A 158 17.94 5.43 4.03
CA VAL A 158 17.47 6.77 3.64
C VAL A 158 15.94 6.85 3.74
N ILE A 159 15.23 5.83 3.25
CA ILE A 159 13.76 5.77 3.34
C ILE A 159 13.31 5.83 4.81
N VAL A 160 13.94 5.05 5.69
CA VAL A 160 13.59 5.03 7.11
C VAL A 160 13.87 6.37 7.78
N ASP A 161 14.99 7.01 7.48
CA ASP A 161 15.33 8.31 8.07
C ASP A 161 14.36 9.40 7.63
N GLU A 162 14.03 9.47 6.33
CA GLU A 162 13.03 10.40 5.81
C GLU A 162 11.63 10.17 6.40
N LEU A 163 11.22 8.91 6.60
CA LEU A 163 9.94 8.60 7.25
C LEU A 163 9.93 8.97 8.73
N LYS A 164 11.05 8.84 9.45
CA LYS A 164 11.16 9.30 10.84
C LYS A 164 11.04 10.82 10.94
N VAL A 165 11.63 11.55 9.99
CA VAL A 165 11.46 13.00 9.92
C VAL A 165 10.00 13.35 9.62
N ALA A 166 9.39 12.72 8.62
CA ALA A 166 7.98 12.93 8.29
C ALA A 166 7.06 12.63 9.50
N LEU A 167 7.31 11.53 10.20
CA LEU A 167 6.60 11.15 11.43
C LEU A 167 6.71 12.21 12.52
N GLY A 168 7.90 12.78 12.71
CA GLY A 168 8.13 13.84 13.70
C GLY A 168 7.49 15.19 13.36
N ILE A 169 7.18 15.44 12.08
CA ILE A 169 6.51 16.66 11.63
C ILE A 169 4.98 16.50 11.70
N ASP A 170 4.44 15.44 11.09
CA ASP A 170 3.01 15.13 11.06
C ASP A 170 2.82 13.62 10.89
N GLU A 171 2.57 12.92 12.00
CA GLU A 171 2.28 11.48 12.00
C GLU A 171 0.97 11.11 11.31
N THR A 172 0.04 12.07 11.18
CA THR A 172 -1.30 11.85 10.61
C THR A 172 -1.31 11.94 9.09
N TYR A 173 -0.24 12.47 8.50
CA TYR A 173 -0.11 12.70 7.06
C TYR A 173 -0.41 11.44 6.24
N ASP A 174 -1.08 11.61 5.10
CA ASP A 174 -1.50 10.52 4.21
C ASP A 174 -2.21 9.37 4.97
N LYS A 175 -3.11 9.73 5.90
CA LYS A 175 -3.89 8.78 6.70
C LYS A 175 -3.00 7.83 7.50
N GLY A 176 -2.06 8.39 8.25
CA GLY A 176 -1.07 7.63 9.00
C GLY A 176 0.00 6.97 8.12
N GLY A 177 0.33 7.59 6.98
CA GLY A 177 1.31 7.11 6.02
C GLY A 177 2.68 6.81 6.62
N PRO A 178 3.31 7.72 7.40
CA PRO A 178 4.61 7.47 8.01
C PRO A 178 4.62 6.19 8.86
N HIS A 179 3.61 6.01 9.71
CA HIS A 179 3.42 4.80 10.49
C HIS A 179 3.19 3.56 9.62
N ARG A 180 2.31 3.63 8.62
CA ARG A 180 2.00 2.52 7.70
C ARG A 180 3.27 1.99 7.02
N VAL A 181 4.10 2.89 6.50
CA VAL A 181 5.30 2.52 5.74
C VAL A 181 6.42 2.04 6.65
N LEU A 182 6.67 2.73 7.78
CA LEU A 182 7.65 2.26 8.77
C LEU A 182 7.27 0.88 9.29
N GLY A 183 6.01 0.67 9.67
CA GLY A 183 5.50 -0.63 10.10
C GLY A 183 5.75 -1.72 9.07
N ARG A 184 5.41 -1.46 7.80
CA ARG A 184 5.68 -2.41 6.71
C ARG A 184 7.16 -2.76 6.57
N ILE A 185 8.05 -1.77 6.65
CA ILE A 185 9.50 -1.98 6.61
C ILE A 185 9.94 -2.85 7.80
N ARG A 186 9.50 -2.50 9.02
CA ARG A 186 9.85 -3.22 10.25
C ARG A 186 9.37 -4.68 10.22
N CYS A 187 8.22 -4.96 9.62
CA CYS A 187 7.70 -6.32 9.44
C CYS A 187 8.56 -7.16 8.49
N LYS A 188 8.94 -6.55 7.36
CA LYS A 188 9.40 -7.29 6.19
C LYS A 188 10.93 -7.31 6.05
N ALA A 189 11.62 -6.31 6.58
CA ALA A 189 13.08 -6.23 6.54
C ALA A 189 13.73 -7.35 7.36
N PRO A 190 14.94 -7.80 6.97
CA PRO A 190 15.75 -8.69 7.79
C PRO A 190 16.00 -8.09 9.17
N VAL A 191 16.02 -8.94 10.19
CA VAL A 191 16.13 -8.49 11.59
C VAL A 191 17.41 -7.71 11.88
N TRP A 192 17.34 -6.80 12.85
CA TRP A 192 18.51 -6.12 13.42
C TRP A 192 19.55 -7.14 13.98
N PRO A 193 20.87 -6.88 13.89
CA PRO A 193 21.55 -5.69 13.33
C PRO A 193 21.82 -5.76 11.82
N LEU A 194 21.30 -6.77 11.12
CA LEU A 194 21.58 -6.95 9.69
C LEU A 194 20.80 -5.98 8.81
N SER A 195 19.62 -5.54 9.25
CA SER A 195 18.80 -4.53 8.57
C SER A 195 17.77 -3.91 9.53
N GLU A 196 16.68 -3.36 8.99
CA GLU A 196 15.66 -2.59 9.71
C GLU A 196 14.53 -3.45 10.33
N GLY A 197 14.59 -4.78 10.26
CA GLY A 197 13.52 -5.66 10.73
C GLY A 197 13.35 -5.66 12.24
N ASN A 198 12.13 -5.41 12.72
CA ASN A 198 11.72 -5.45 14.12
C ASN A 198 10.19 -5.63 14.23
N MET A 199 9.74 -6.83 14.58
CA MET A 199 8.29 -7.14 14.61
C MET A 199 7.51 -6.37 15.69
N ASP A 200 8.14 -6.04 16.82
CA ASP A 200 7.50 -5.29 17.90
C ASP A 200 7.25 -3.84 17.45
N GLN A 201 8.25 -3.20 16.83
CA GLN A 201 8.09 -1.87 16.25
C GLN A 201 7.11 -1.87 15.07
N SER A 202 7.06 -2.96 14.29
CA SER A 202 6.05 -3.11 13.26
C SER A 202 4.64 -3.03 13.84
N LEU A 203 4.39 -3.81 14.89
CA LEU A 203 3.09 -3.86 15.56
C LEU A 203 2.71 -2.50 16.16
N GLU A 204 3.66 -1.81 16.80
CA GLU A 204 3.46 -0.48 17.36
C GLU A 204 3.05 0.53 16.28
N HIS A 205 3.84 0.65 15.21
CA HIS A 205 3.54 1.61 14.15
C HIS A 205 2.21 1.29 13.44
N LEU A 206 1.90 0.02 13.17
CA LEU A 206 0.69 -0.34 12.43
C LEU A 206 -0.57 -0.17 13.28
N ARG A 207 -0.50 -0.39 14.60
CA ARG A 207 -1.59 -0.03 15.51
C ARG A 207 -1.84 1.48 15.50
N ALA A 208 -0.79 2.29 15.53
CA ALA A 208 -0.93 3.75 15.42
C ALA A 208 -1.55 4.17 14.08
N ALA A 209 -1.14 3.55 12.95
CA ALA A 209 -1.74 3.82 11.64
C ALA A 209 -3.26 3.53 11.61
N VAL A 210 -3.69 2.41 12.20
CA VAL A 210 -5.12 2.06 12.31
C VAL A 210 -5.88 3.03 13.22
N VAL A 211 -5.28 3.50 14.31
CA VAL A 211 -5.89 4.51 15.19
C VAL A 211 -6.09 5.84 14.45
N ILE A 212 -5.09 6.27 13.68
CA ILE A 212 -5.12 7.52 12.91
C ILE A 212 -6.16 7.47 11.78
N ALA A 213 -6.25 6.34 11.07
CA ALA A 213 -7.14 6.17 9.94
C ALA A 213 -7.82 4.78 9.96
N PRO A 214 -8.87 4.61 10.77
CA PRO A 214 -9.57 3.34 10.96
C PRO A 214 -10.38 2.89 9.73
N GLU A 215 -10.56 3.74 8.74
CA GLU A 215 -11.21 3.40 7.47
C GLU A 215 -10.21 2.98 6.37
N ASN A 216 -8.90 3.08 6.64
CA ASN A 216 -7.87 2.74 5.67
C ASN A 216 -7.60 1.23 5.65
N SER A 217 -8.00 0.57 4.57
CA SER A 217 -7.83 -0.87 4.40
C SER A 217 -6.39 -1.34 4.45
N THR A 218 -5.45 -0.59 3.89
CA THR A 218 -4.03 -0.97 3.84
C THR A 218 -3.43 -0.96 5.24
N ASN A 219 -3.85 -0.04 6.12
CA ASN A 219 -3.42 -0.02 7.52
C ASN A 219 -3.83 -1.32 8.24
N HIS A 220 -5.09 -1.73 8.07
CA HIS A 220 -5.61 -2.97 8.65
C HIS A 220 -4.96 -4.22 8.06
N LEU A 221 -4.74 -4.27 6.75
CA LEU A 221 -4.08 -5.40 6.08
C LEU A 221 -2.67 -5.60 6.61
N PHE A 222 -1.86 -4.54 6.68
CA PHE A 222 -0.49 -4.65 7.18
C PHE A 222 -0.44 -5.00 8.66
N LEU A 223 -1.36 -4.46 9.48
CA LEU A 223 -1.49 -4.84 10.88
C LEU A 223 -1.81 -6.33 11.00
N ALA A 224 -2.77 -6.83 10.23
CA ALA A 224 -3.14 -8.24 10.21
C ALA A 224 -1.97 -9.15 9.83
N GLU A 225 -1.23 -8.81 8.78
CA GLU A 225 -0.04 -9.56 8.36
C GLU A 225 1.04 -9.63 9.46
N THR A 226 1.22 -8.54 10.21
CA THR A 226 2.17 -8.48 11.33
C THR A 226 1.69 -9.33 12.50
N LEU A 227 0.41 -9.23 12.86
CA LEU A 227 -0.22 -10.04 13.91
C LEU A 227 -0.12 -11.53 13.60
N TYR A 228 -0.41 -11.91 12.36
CA TYR A 228 -0.30 -13.29 11.90
C TYR A 228 1.12 -13.83 12.01
N GLN A 229 2.13 -13.06 11.57
CA GLN A 229 3.55 -13.46 11.71
C GLN A 229 4.01 -13.53 13.17
N LEU A 230 3.35 -12.83 14.08
CA LEU A 230 3.56 -12.91 15.54
C LEU A 230 2.78 -14.07 16.19
N GLY A 231 2.05 -14.87 15.43
CA GLY A 231 1.20 -15.96 15.93
C GLY A 231 -0.08 -15.50 16.61
N LYS A 232 -0.46 -14.22 16.46
CA LYS A 232 -1.70 -13.64 17.00
C LYS A 232 -2.83 -13.78 15.98
N THR A 233 -3.13 -15.03 15.62
CA THR A 233 -4.01 -15.37 14.49
C THR A 233 -5.44 -14.84 14.69
N GLU A 234 -5.98 -14.88 15.91
CA GLU A 234 -7.33 -14.37 16.19
C GLU A 234 -7.43 -12.86 15.98
N GLU A 235 -6.44 -12.09 16.47
CA GLU A 235 -6.37 -10.64 16.23
C GLU A 235 -6.20 -10.36 14.73
N ALA A 236 -5.37 -11.13 14.03
CA ALA A 236 -5.17 -10.98 12.59
C ALA A 236 -6.48 -11.19 11.80
N VAL A 237 -7.26 -12.24 12.12
CA VAL A 237 -8.55 -12.51 11.48
C VAL A 237 -9.52 -11.34 11.65
N GLN A 238 -9.59 -10.74 12.86
CA GLN A 238 -10.46 -9.58 13.10
C GLN A 238 -10.08 -8.39 12.21
N GLU A 239 -8.79 -8.10 12.06
CA GLU A 239 -8.33 -7.01 11.19
C GLU A 239 -8.61 -7.31 9.71
N LEU A 240 -8.44 -8.56 9.26
CA LEU A 240 -8.73 -8.95 7.87
C LEU A 240 -10.22 -8.87 7.54
N GLU A 241 -11.09 -9.24 8.47
CA GLU A 241 -12.54 -9.10 8.31
C GLU A 241 -12.93 -7.62 8.16
N ARG A 242 -12.25 -6.70 8.86
CA ARG A 242 -12.43 -5.25 8.64
C ARG A 242 -12.04 -4.86 7.22
N VAL A 243 -10.88 -5.31 6.71
CA VAL A 243 -10.46 -5.05 5.32
C VAL A 243 -11.51 -5.53 4.32
N VAL A 244 -11.98 -6.76 4.46
CA VAL A 244 -12.99 -7.31 3.54
C VAL A 244 -14.30 -6.54 3.63
N SER A 245 -14.75 -6.21 4.84
CA SER A 245 -16.01 -5.48 5.04
C SER A 245 -15.99 -4.05 4.48
N SER A 246 -14.84 -3.35 4.55
CA SER A 246 -14.70 -1.97 4.11
C SER A 246 -14.32 -1.89 2.62
N SER A 247 -13.28 -2.60 2.19
CA SER A 247 -12.75 -2.54 0.82
C SER A 247 -13.63 -3.20 -0.21
N CYS A 248 -14.18 -4.38 0.08
CA CYS A 248 -15.06 -5.04 -0.89
C CYS A 248 -16.42 -4.34 -1.01
N ARG A 249 -16.81 -3.52 -0.01
CA ARG A 249 -17.99 -2.63 -0.11
C ARG A 249 -17.66 -1.31 -0.84
N ALA A 250 -16.40 -0.87 -0.80
CA ALA A 250 -15.91 0.38 -1.37
C ALA A 250 -15.01 0.17 -2.59
N ALA A 251 -15.27 -0.84 -3.44
CA ALA A 251 -14.44 -1.32 -4.57
C ALA A 251 -14.12 -0.30 -5.70
N TYR A 252 -14.13 0.99 -5.37
CA TYR A 252 -13.96 2.15 -6.24
C TYR A 252 -12.50 2.48 -6.56
N SER A 253 -11.50 2.04 -5.76
CA SER A 253 -10.06 2.24 -6.06
C SER A 253 -9.33 0.91 -6.30
N ALA A 254 -8.29 0.94 -7.14
CA ALA A 254 -7.48 -0.25 -7.44
C ALA A 254 -6.80 -0.80 -6.16
N GLY A 255 -6.21 0.08 -5.34
CA GLY A 255 -5.58 -0.32 -4.08
C GLY A 255 -6.54 -1.00 -3.09
N ALA A 256 -7.78 -0.52 -2.96
CA ALA A 256 -8.77 -1.17 -2.10
C ALA A 256 -9.15 -2.58 -2.61
N ARG A 257 -9.20 -2.78 -3.94
CA ARG A 257 -9.45 -4.11 -4.53
C ARG A 257 -8.30 -5.06 -4.25
N ASP A 258 -7.06 -4.61 -4.41
CA ASP A 258 -5.87 -5.41 -4.14
C ASP A 258 -5.80 -5.80 -2.66
N ASP A 259 -6.04 -4.84 -1.75
CA ASP A 259 -6.10 -5.10 -0.31
C ASP A 259 -7.16 -6.16 0.05
N CYS A 260 -8.35 -6.10 -0.57
CA CYS A 260 -9.40 -7.09 -0.30
C CYS A 260 -8.98 -8.50 -0.77
N GLN A 261 -8.32 -8.60 -1.93
CA GLN A 261 -7.82 -9.89 -2.44
C GLN A 261 -6.74 -10.48 -1.54
N GLU A 262 -5.77 -9.68 -1.11
CA GLU A 262 -4.73 -10.11 -0.17
C GLU A 262 -5.33 -10.52 1.18
N ALA A 263 -6.30 -9.75 1.68
CA ALA A 263 -6.97 -10.08 2.93
C ALA A 263 -7.73 -11.41 2.87
N LEU A 264 -8.47 -11.66 1.78
CA LEU A 264 -9.18 -12.93 1.56
C LEU A 264 -8.20 -14.11 1.46
N ALA A 265 -7.05 -13.92 0.81
CA ALA A 265 -6.02 -14.95 0.71
C ALA A 265 -5.42 -15.29 2.08
N LEU A 266 -5.15 -14.29 2.93
CA LEU A 266 -4.61 -14.52 4.26
C LEU A 266 -5.67 -15.12 5.22
N LEU A 267 -6.92 -14.70 5.12
CA LEU A 267 -8.03 -15.31 5.87
C LEU A 267 -8.17 -16.80 5.57
N LYS A 268 -8.03 -17.18 4.30
CA LYS A 268 -8.05 -18.60 3.92
C LYS A 268 -6.95 -19.40 4.63
N LYS A 269 -5.72 -18.87 4.66
CA LYS A 269 -4.59 -19.52 5.36
C LYS A 269 -4.85 -19.66 6.86
N CYS A 270 -5.31 -18.58 7.51
CA CYS A 270 -5.62 -18.61 8.95
C CYS A 270 -6.66 -19.69 9.29
N ARG A 271 -7.71 -19.82 8.46
CA ARG A 271 -8.76 -20.83 8.65
C ARG A 271 -8.27 -22.26 8.41
N GLU A 272 -7.39 -22.46 7.42
CA GLU A 272 -6.78 -23.76 7.15
C GLU A 272 -5.90 -24.23 8.32
N GLU A 273 -5.17 -23.31 8.96
CA GLU A 273 -4.33 -23.60 10.13
C GLU A 273 -5.18 -23.93 11.37
N GLN A 274 -6.24 -23.16 11.63
CA GLN A 274 -7.18 -23.45 12.73
C GLN A 274 -7.90 -24.79 12.57
N ASN A 275 -8.20 -25.21 11.33
CA ASN A 275 -8.79 -26.52 11.06
C ASN A 275 -7.78 -27.68 11.16
N CYS A 276 -6.47 -27.40 11.08
CA CYS A 276 -5.42 -28.40 11.23
C CYS A 276 -4.97 -28.61 12.68
N GLU A 277 -5.27 -27.68 13.60
CA GLU A 277 -5.06 -27.90 15.03
C GLU A 277 -6.13 -28.85 15.59
N PRO A 278 -5.78 -30.07 16.05
CA PRO A 278 -6.77 -30.96 16.63
C PRO A 278 -7.27 -30.36 17.94
N ALA A 279 -8.60 -30.37 18.13
CA ALA A 279 -9.28 -30.08 19.38
C ALA A 279 -8.73 -30.98 20.51
N GLY A 280 -7.69 -30.51 21.20
CA GLY A 280 -6.86 -31.38 22.02
C GLY A 280 -6.11 -30.61 23.10
N LYS A 281 -6.87 -30.02 24.03
CA LYS A 281 -6.47 -29.82 25.45
C LYS A 281 -7.68 -29.35 26.27
N SER A 282 -8.74 -30.15 26.32
CA SER A 282 -9.57 -30.18 27.53
C SER A 282 -8.77 -30.95 28.58
N VAL A 283 -8.06 -30.22 29.44
CA VAL A 283 -7.46 -30.80 30.65
C VAL A 283 -8.61 -31.23 31.55
N ASN A 284 -8.98 -32.50 31.43
CA ASN A 284 -9.94 -33.14 32.31
C ASN A 284 -9.24 -33.35 33.66
N VAL A 285 -9.41 -32.41 34.58
CA VAL A 285 -8.94 -32.57 35.97
C VAL A 285 -9.86 -33.58 36.63
N ALA A 286 -9.47 -34.86 36.56
CA ALA A 286 -10.10 -35.92 37.30
C ALA A 286 -9.96 -35.65 38.81
N SER A 287 -11.09 -35.49 39.48
CA SER A 287 -11.17 -35.46 40.95
C SER A 287 -10.72 -36.82 41.50
N PRO A 288 -9.84 -36.87 42.52
CA PRO A 288 -9.55 -38.13 43.19
C PRO A 288 -10.70 -38.48 44.13
N GLY A 289 -11.39 -39.57 43.82
CA GLY A 289 -12.36 -40.19 44.71
C GLY A 289 -11.71 -40.63 46.02
N LYS A 290 -12.27 -40.20 47.15
CA LYS A 290 -11.99 -40.77 48.46
C LYS A 290 -12.68 -42.12 48.56
N ALA A 291 -11.89 -43.18 48.74
CA ALA A 291 -12.34 -44.47 49.24
C ALA A 291 -11.66 -44.76 50.58
N ARG A 292 -12.50 -45.23 51.51
CA ARG A 292 -12.26 -45.63 52.92
C ARG A 292 -12.13 -44.53 53.96
#